data_AF-A0A554J5N0-F1
#
_entry.id   AF-A0A554J5N0-F1
#
_cell.length_a   1.000
_cell.length_b   1.000
_cell.length_c   1.000
_cell.angle_alpha   90.00
_cell.angle_beta   90.00
_cell.angle_gamma   90.00
#
_symmetry.space_group_name_H-M   'P 1'
#
loop_
_entity.id
_entity.type
_entity.pdbx_description
1 polymer ?
#
loop_
_entity_poly.entity_id
_entity_poly.type
_entity_poly.pdbx_seq_one_letter_code
_entity_poly.pdbx_strand_id
1 'polypeptide(L)'
;VAGEILRLVDQGYTYRDIAVLARTNAQAGDFAASLLRRDIPYVVSESRGLLARPEVKDALAYFRLLGDPRDGRALFRLLSHPALGVSAADRSHILAELRTAPEAALPFLRRPTLQERLASPSREGLTRLADLLAYHMNAFRTLRPSAAYLEFLERSGMLKHAIQESPQHPEVLPNLQAFLAYVRALEHGVPEGDALEFLELIDAAADSGQGPPAADLPSETDAVRLLTVHAAKGLEFPQVFVIGATADRYPARGRRRPLELPPELAPVSTTLAELDDREAHVLEERRLFYVALTRAQHRLLVTSSTSAAGMRARRKPSPFIAEADIPSTTIAGASASASEQLTLPFTPIAAPVRARADRALTLSASKINEYETCPLKYEFRYVLQIPTPPQHTLSFGNSIHAVLHRIGATTLSGRTPSREDALVWFDQQWIPDGYMSPEHAAARKEAGRTALQAYLSKYPELLRTPPLAVEVPFSLQLSTTRVTGRIDRIDRAENGAVIITDFKTGEGKGKDASTDTQLSIYALATRKALGLEPAKLRFAYVETGAEEASTRTQEQDIQTAQHIEDVASRIRRGEFQATPGYWCRFCDFRKICDYAEI
;
A
#
# COMPACT_ATOMS: atom_id res chain seq x y z
N VAL A 1 -2.97 16.73 -27.02
CA VAL A 1 -2.21 17.49 -26.00
C VAL A 1 -0.73 17.37 -26.26
N ALA A 2 -0.08 16.22 -26.01
CA ALA A 2 1.38 16.10 -26.19
C ALA A 2 1.90 16.50 -27.60
N GLY A 3 1.21 16.11 -28.69
CA GLY A 3 1.58 16.57 -30.03
C GLY A 3 1.42 18.07 -30.27
N GLU A 4 0.47 18.72 -29.60
CA GLU A 4 0.29 20.18 -29.69
C GLU A 4 1.33 20.93 -28.86
N ILE A 5 1.78 20.34 -27.74
CA ILE A 5 2.89 20.85 -26.94
C ILE A 5 4.17 20.88 -27.78
N LEU A 6 4.52 19.79 -28.46
CA LEU A 6 5.68 19.75 -29.36
C LEU A 6 5.58 20.80 -30.47
N ARG A 7 4.41 20.95 -31.08
CA ARG A 7 4.18 21.98 -32.10
C ARG A 7 4.36 23.41 -31.55
N LEU A 8 3.99 23.68 -30.30
CA LEU A 8 4.21 24.97 -29.66
C LEU A 8 5.71 25.22 -29.39
N VAL A 9 6.44 24.17 -29.01
CA VAL A 9 7.90 24.26 -28.82
C VAL A 9 8.61 24.55 -30.14
N ASP A 10 8.19 23.90 -31.24
CA ASP A 10 8.68 24.20 -32.60
C ASP A 10 8.37 25.65 -33.03
N GLN A 11 7.36 26.29 -32.43
CA GLN A 11 6.99 27.68 -32.67
C GLN A 11 7.74 28.68 -31.77
N GLY A 12 8.67 28.20 -30.93
CA GLY A 12 9.54 29.02 -30.09
C GLY A 12 9.06 29.22 -28.65
N TYR A 13 8.02 28.51 -28.20
CA TYR A 13 7.68 28.44 -26.77
C TYR A 13 8.61 27.48 -26.03
N THR A 14 8.85 27.76 -24.75
CA THR A 14 9.60 26.87 -23.86
C THR A 14 8.65 25.98 -23.06
N TYR A 15 9.09 24.81 -22.58
CA TYR A 15 8.21 23.89 -21.86
C TYR A 15 7.64 24.52 -20.57
N ARG A 16 8.41 25.42 -19.93
CA ARG A 16 7.97 26.22 -18.78
C ARG A 16 6.76 27.12 -19.05
N ASP A 17 6.54 27.51 -20.30
CA ASP A 17 5.44 28.41 -20.69
C ASP A 17 4.09 27.67 -20.78
N ILE A 18 4.11 26.35 -20.56
CA ILE A 18 2.99 25.45 -20.81
C ILE A 18 2.51 24.81 -19.49
N ALA A 19 1.23 24.97 -19.20
CA ALA A 19 0.56 24.27 -18.10
C ALA A 19 -0.60 23.39 -18.57
N VAL A 20 -0.72 22.22 -17.94
CA VAL A 20 -1.80 21.26 -18.14
C VAL A 20 -2.61 21.18 -16.84
N LEU A 21 -3.86 21.64 -16.89
CA LEU A 21 -4.77 21.71 -15.76
C LEU A 21 -5.74 20.54 -15.76
N ALA A 22 -5.64 19.69 -14.74
CA ALA A 22 -6.52 18.56 -14.51
C ALA A 22 -7.54 18.86 -13.39
N ARG A 23 -8.71 18.22 -13.42
CA ARG A 23 -9.66 18.32 -12.29
C ARG A 23 -9.20 17.50 -11.09
N THR A 24 -8.60 16.34 -11.34
CA THR A 24 -8.13 15.40 -10.31
C THR A 24 -6.68 14.97 -10.56
N ASN A 25 -5.96 14.60 -9.50
CA ASN A 25 -4.57 14.15 -9.62
C ASN A 25 -4.42 12.88 -10.47
N ALA A 26 -5.37 11.95 -10.38
CA ALA A 26 -5.36 10.73 -11.19
C ALA A 26 -5.35 11.05 -12.70
N GLN A 27 -6.09 12.08 -13.13
CA GLN A 27 -6.08 12.53 -14.52
C GLN A 27 -4.73 13.13 -14.93
N ALA A 28 -4.07 13.87 -14.03
CA ALA A 28 -2.73 14.40 -14.30
C ALA A 28 -1.72 13.24 -14.50
N GLY A 29 -1.84 12.17 -13.70
CA GLY A 29 -1.00 10.97 -13.82
C GLY A 29 -1.14 10.24 -15.17
N ASP A 30 -2.36 10.05 -15.67
CA ASP A 30 -2.61 9.43 -16.99
C ASP A 30 -1.92 10.21 -18.13
N PHE A 31 -1.89 11.54 -18.01
CA PHE A 31 -1.25 12.41 -18.99
C PHE A 31 0.28 12.47 -18.83
N ALA A 32 0.79 12.39 -17.60
CA ALA A 32 2.23 12.29 -17.33
C ALA A 32 2.87 11.11 -18.09
N ALA A 33 2.24 9.93 -18.03
CA ALA A 33 2.69 8.77 -18.79
C ALA A 33 2.71 8.99 -20.32
N SER A 34 1.84 9.86 -20.83
CA SER A 34 1.79 10.19 -22.26
C SER A 34 2.83 11.22 -22.68
N LEU A 35 3.23 12.11 -21.78
CA LEU A 35 4.32 13.07 -22.01
C LEU A 35 5.67 12.38 -21.94
N LEU A 36 5.85 11.48 -20.96
CA LEU A 36 7.03 10.63 -20.84
C LEU A 36 7.31 9.84 -22.12
N ARG A 37 6.26 9.26 -22.74
CA ARG A 37 6.37 8.52 -24.01
C ARG A 37 6.87 9.33 -25.21
N ARG A 38 6.89 10.65 -25.10
CA ARG A 38 7.34 11.57 -26.16
C ARG A 38 8.56 12.39 -25.74
N ASP A 39 9.24 11.98 -24.67
CA ASP A 39 10.41 12.65 -24.10
C ASP A 39 10.16 14.14 -23.79
N ILE A 40 8.91 14.48 -23.42
CA ILE A 40 8.56 15.84 -23.01
C ILE A 40 8.85 15.98 -21.52
N PRO A 41 9.77 16.89 -21.10
CA PRO A 41 10.03 17.12 -19.68
C PRO A 41 8.78 17.67 -19.02
N TYR A 42 8.37 17.06 -17.90
CA TYR A 42 7.17 17.46 -17.18
C TYR A 42 7.38 17.45 -15.68
N VAL A 43 6.59 18.27 -15.00
CA VAL A 43 6.53 18.40 -13.56
C VAL A 43 5.10 18.17 -13.13
N VAL A 44 4.88 17.20 -12.25
CA VAL A 44 3.57 17.02 -11.61
C VAL A 44 3.63 17.68 -10.24
N SER A 45 2.83 18.74 -10.04
CA SER A 45 2.54 19.21 -8.68
C SER A 45 1.57 18.22 -8.04
N GLU A 46 2.09 17.07 -7.64
CA GLU A 46 1.30 16.08 -6.93
C GLU A 46 0.94 16.62 -5.54
N SER A 47 -0.31 16.41 -5.15
CA SER A 47 -0.76 16.64 -3.77
C SER A 47 -0.26 15.57 -2.80
N ARG A 48 0.65 14.66 -3.22
CA ARG A 48 1.32 13.74 -2.30
C ARG A 48 2.33 14.57 -1.52
N GLY A 49 2.08 14.76 -0.23
CA GLY A 49 2.95 15.55 0.65
C GLY A 49 4.40 15.07 0.58
N LEU A 50 5.33 15.94 0.94
CA LEU A 50 6.78 15.70 0.84
C LEU A 50 7.22 14.37 1.46
N LEU A 51 6.59 13.94 2.56
CA LEU A 51 6.89 12.70 3.26
C LEU A 51 6.60 11.42 2.44
N ALA A 52 5.82 11.53 1.36
CA ALA A 52 5.53 10.42 0.47
C ALA A 52 6.59 10.22 -0.62
N ARG A 53 7.47 11.22 -0.83
CA ARG A 53 8.51 11.21 -1.88
C ARG A 53 9.56 10.13 -1.63
N PRO A 54 10.06 9.42 -2.66
CA PRO A 54 11.03 8.34 -2.48
C PRO A 54 12.28 8.77 -1.71
N GLU A 55 12.92 9.86 -2.11
CA GLU A 55 14.12 10.41 -1.50
C GLU A 55 13.91 10.83 -0.04
N VAL A 56 12.69 11.29 0.30
CA VAL A 56 12.31 11.61 1.68
C VAL A 56 12.02 10.35 2.48
N LYS A 57 11.40 9.33 1.87
CA LYS A 57 11.19 8.02 2.51
C LYS A 57 12.50 7.31 2.83
N ASP A 58 13.56 7.52 2.04
CA ASP A 58 14.91 7.02 2.34
C ASP A 58 15.48 7.68 3.59
N ALA A 59 15.34 9.00 3.71
CA ALA A 59 15.71 9.73 4.92
C ALA A 59 14.89 9.29 6.14
N LEU A 60 13.58 9.10 5.97
CA LEU A 60 12.71 8.61 7.04
C LEU A 60 13.05 7.17 7.44
N ALA A 61 13.49 6.31 6.51
CA ALA A 61 13.96 4.98 6.84
C ALA A 61 15.22 5.01 7.70
N TYR A 62 16.11 5.99 7.47
CA TYR A 62 17.28 6.19 8.33
C TYR A 62 16.88 6.56 9.76
N PHE A 63 16.03 7.57 9.93
CA PHE A 63 15.54 7.94 11.26
C PHE A 63 14.83 6.76 11.95
N ARG A 64 14.02 5.99 11.20
CA ARG A 64 13.34 4.78 11.73
C ARG A 64 14.30 3.75 12.31
N LEU A 65 15.45 3.54 11.70
CA LEU A 65 16.46 2.64 12.26
C LEU A 65 17.17 3.20 13.50
N LEU A 66 17.25 4.53 13.63
CA LEU A 66 17.77 5.16 14.85
C LEU A 66 16.81 4.96 16.03
N GLY A 67 15.50 5.11 15.79
CA GLY A 67 14.47 4.92 16.81
C GLY A 67 14.16 3.45 17.12
N ASP A 68 14.02 2.61 16.09
CA ASP A 68 13.85 1.16 16.20
C ASP A 68 14.90 0.42 15.36
N PRO A 69 16.02 0.01 15.99
CA PRO A 69 17.06 -0.77 15.34
C PRO A 69 16.62 -2.15 14.84
N ARG A 70 15.40 -2.61 15.12
CA ARG A 70 14.87 -3.90 14.66
C ARG A 70 13.96 -3.77 13.44
N ASP A 71 13.70 -2.55 12.92
CA ASP A 71 12.85 -2.38 11.75
C ASP A 71 13.54 -2.85 10.45
N GLY A 72 13.34 -4.13 10.14
CA GLY A 72 13.85 -4.77 8.92
C GLY A 72 13.34 -4.14 7.62
N ARG A 73 12.19 -3.44 7.64
CA ARG A 73 11.65 -2.76 6.47
C ARG A 73 12.45 -1.50 6.16
N ALA A 74 12.74 -0.72 7.20
CA ALA A 74 13.56 0.48 7.08
C ALA A 74 14.99 0.12 6.62
N LEU A 75 15.57 -0.95 7.18
CA LEU A 75 16.86 -1.47 6.72
C LEU A 75 16.81 -1.90 5.24
N PHE A 76 15.79 -2.65 4.84
CA PHE A 76 15.63 -3.07 3.45
C PHE A 76 15.60 -1.88 2.48
N ARG A 77 14.87 -0.81 2.84
CA ARG A 77 14.78 0.39 2.01
C ARG A 77 16.15 1.04 1.80
N LEU A 78 16.90 1.26 2.89
CA LEU A 78 18.24 1.83 2.79
C LEU A 78 19.19 0.94 1.97
N LEU A 79 19.20 -0.36 2.24
CA LEU A 79 20.03 -1.32 1.49
C LEU A 79 19.70 -1.35 -0.01
N SER A 80 18.46 -1.03 -0.38
CA SER A 80 18.01 -0.99 -1.77
C SER A 80 18.41 0.29 -2.50
N HIS A 81 18.88 1.31 -1.77
CA HIS A 81 19.27 2.58 -2.37
C HIS A 81 20.61 2.46 -3.14
N PRO A 82 20.70 2.94 -4.41
CA PRO A 82 21.88 2.77 -5.25
C PRO A 82 23.18 3.31 -4.64
N ALA A 83 23.12 4.41 -3.88
CA ALA A 83 24.29 5.03 -3.24
C ALA A 83 25.08 4.10 -2.31
N LEU A 84 24.43 3.11 -1.69
CA LEU A 84 25.12 2.15 -0.82
C LEU A 84 25.85 1.06 -1.62
N GLY A 85 25.52 0.85 -2.90
CA GLY A 85 26.20 -0.13 -3.75
C GLY A 85 25.93 -1.60 -3.40
N VAL A 86 24.88 -1.89 -2.61
CA VAL A 86 24.57 -3.26 -2.17
C VAL A 86 23.84 -4.03 -3.27
N SER A 87 24.47 -5.11 -3.75
CA SER A 87 23.94 -5.94 -4.82
C SER A 87 22.63 -6.65 -4.43
N ALA A 88 21.77 -6.99 -5.39
CA ALA A 88 20.51 -7.69 -5.10
C ALA A 88 20.71 -9.08 -4.45
N ALA A 89 21.80 -9.77 -4.83
CA ALA A 89 22.18 -11.04 -4.22
C ALA A 89 22.56 -10.86 -2.75
N ASP A 90 23.42 -9.88 -2.46
CA ASP A 90 23.88 -9.58 -1.11
C ASP A 90 22.72 -9.10 -0.22
N ARG A 91 21.83 -8.26 -0.73
CA ARG A 91 20.60 -7.86 0.00
C ARG A 91 19.77 -9.07 0.40
N SER A 92 19.58 -10.01 -0.53
CA SER A 92 18.81 -11.23 -0.25
C SER A 92 19.48 -12.10 0.83
N HIS A 93 20.82 -12.18 0.82
CA HIS A 93 21.58 -12.86 1.87
C HIS A 93 21.42 -12.17 3.23
N ILE A 94 21.55 -10.84 3.28
CA ILE A 94 21.38 -10.03 4.49
C ILE A 94 19.99 -10.25 5.10
N LEU A 95 18.92 -10.14 4.30
CA LEU A 95 17.55 -10.35 4.77
C LEU A 95 17.33 -11.79 5.26
N ALA A 96 17.93 -12.77 4.59
CA ALA A 96 17.80 -14.17 4.99
C ALA A 96 18.39 -14.43 6.37
N GLU A 97 19.58 -13.89 6.65
CA GLU A 97 20.21 -14.06 7.96
C GLU A 97 19.52 -13.21 9.05
N LEU A 98 19.08 -11.99 8.72
CA LEU A 98 18.40 -11.09 9.68
C LEU A 98 17.13 -11.72 10.26
N ARG A 99 16.39 -12.51 9.49
CA ARG A 99 15.18 -13.21 9.96
C ARG A 99 15.44 -14.19 11.10
N THR A 100 16.63 -14.78 11.13
CA THR A 100 17.02 -15.75 12.16
C THR A 100 17.81 -15.10 13.29
N ALA A 101 18.18 -13.83 13.13
CA ALA A 101 18.96 -13.10 14.12
C ALA A 101 18.06 -12.58 15.23
N PRO A 102 18.37 -12.84 16.51
CA PRO A 102 17.70 -12.22 17.65
C PRO A 102 18.18 -10.77 17.89
N GLU A 103 19.25 -10.36 17.20
CA GLU A 103 19.92 -9.08 17.38
C GLU A 103 19.27 -7.95 16.57
N ALA A 104 19.46 -6.72 17.05
CA ALA A 104 19.16 -5.52 16.28
C ALA A 104 20.03 -5.40 15.02
N ALA A 105 19.62 -4.53 14.09
CA ALA A 105 20.28 -4.30 12.81
C ALA A 105 21.77 -3.95 12.98
N LEU A 106 22.13 -3.06 13.92
CA LEU A 106 23.51 -2.60 14.04
C LEU A 106 24.52 -3.72 14.43
N PRO A 107 24.32 -4.49 15.52
CA PRO A 107 25.17 -5.65 15.82
C PRO A 107 25.22 -6.66 14.67
N PHE A 108 24.06 -6.91 14.03
CA PHE A 108 23.96 -7.82 12.90
C PHE A 108 24.80 -7.38 11.71
N LEU A 109 24.72 -6.10 11.33
CA LEU A 109 25.48 -5.53 10.21
C LEU A 109 26.99 -5.58 10.45
N ARG A 110 27.45 -5.60 11.71
CA ARG A 110 28.87 -5.65 12.07
C ARG A 110 29.44 -7.06 12.22
N ARG A 111 28.65 -8.12 12.03
CA ARG A 111 29.12 -9.49 12.17
C ARG A 111 30.25 -9.80 11.19
N PRO A 112 31.43 -10.27 11.66
CA PRO A 112 32.54 -10.64 10.78
C PRO A 112 32.16 -11.69 9.73
N THR A 113 31.38 -12.69 10.15
CA THR A 113 30.88 -13.77 9.28
C THR A 113 30.00 -13.26 8.14
N LEU A 114 29.19 -12.22 8.39
CA LEU A 114 28.38 -11.57 7.36
C LEU A 114 29.30 -10.80 6.40
N GLN A 115 30.19 -9.98 6.95
CA GLN A 115 31.09 -9.11 6.19
C GLN A 115 31.99 -9.89 5.22
N GLU A 116 32.54 -11.03 5.66
CA GLU A 116 33.39 -11.89 4.83
C GLU A 116 32.68 -12.46 3.60
N ARG A 117 31.36 -12.72 3.70
CA ARG A 117 30.55 -13.30 2.62
C ARG A 117 30.12 -12.29 1.56
N LEU A 118 30.13 -11.01 1.90
CA LEU A 118 29.69 -9.93 1.01
C LEU A 118 30.78 -9.54 0.03
N ALA A 119 30.36 -9.17 -1.19
CA ALA A 119 31.23 -8.53 -2.17
C ALA A 119 31.77 -7.19 -1.65
N SER A 120 32.97 -6.79 -2.08
CA SER A 120 33.64 -5.57 -1.57
C SER A 120 32.77 -4.30 -1.62
N PRO A 121 32.04 -3.99 -2.73
CA PRO A 121 31.19 -2.80 -2.78
C PRO A 121 30.04 -2.83 -1.76
N SER A 122 29.39 -3.99 -1.62
CA SER A 122 28.32 -4.21 -0.64
C SER A 122 28.85 -4.09 0.79
N ARG A 123 30.05 -4.61 1.03
CA ARG A 123 30.75 -4.54 2.33
C ARG A 123 31.00 -3.09 2.73
N GLU A 124 31.61 -2.30 1.86
CA GLU A 124 31.89 -0.87 2.09
C GLU A 124 30.62 -0.07 2.33
N GLY A 125 29.56 -0.33 1.55
CA GLY A 125 28.23 0.25 1.76
C GLY A 125 27.66 -0.05 3.14
N LEU A 126 27.69 -1.32 3.54
CA LEU A 126 27.19 -1.74 4.86
C LEU A 126 28.00 -1.15 6.00
N THR A 127 29.33 -1.15 5.90
CA THR A 127 30.21 -0.59 6.94
C THR A 127 29.92 0.90 7.13
N ARG A 128 29.81 1.68 6.03
CA ARG A 128 29.45 3.11 6.10
C ARG A 128 28.11 3.33 6.81
N LEU A 129 27.09 2.55 6.45
CA LEU A 129 25.77 2.64 7.09
C LEU A 129 25.83 2.26 8.57
N ALA A 130 26.53 1.18 8.92
CA ALA A 130 26.67 0.71 10.29
C ALA A 130 27.42 1.72 11.16
N ASP A 131 28.47 2.36 10.64
CA ASP A 131 29.24 3.39 11.35
C ASP A 131 28.40 4.64 11.59
N LEU A 132 27.62 5.08 10.59
CA LEU A 132 26.67 6.17 10.74
C LEU A 132 25.59 5.87 11.79
N LEU A 133 24.99 4.69 11.74
CA LEU A 133 23.99 4.28 12.73
C LEU A 133 24.61 4.23 14.14
N ALA A 134 25.79 3.63 14.30
CA ALA A 134 26.48 3.57 15.59
C ALA A 134 26.79 4.97 16.15
N TYR A 135 27.24 5.88 15.29
CA TYR A 135 27.55 7.26 15.70
C TYR A 135 26.27 7.99 16.14
N HIS A 136 25.25 8.04 15.28
CA HIS A 136 24.03 8.78 15.57
C HIS A 136 23.20 8.13 16.69
N MET A 137 23.15 6.81 16.85
CA MET A 137 22.47 6.19 17.99
C MET A 137 23.03 6.65 19.36
N ASN A 138 24.33 6.93 19.42
CA ASN A 138 24.97 7.46 20.63
C ASN A 138 24.84 8.98 20.74
N ALA A 139 24.91 9.68 19.61
CA ALA A 139 24.94 11.14 19.56
C ALA A 139 23.55 11.79 19.48
N PHE A 140 22.47 11.08 19.14
CA PHE A 140 21.17 11.69 18.81
C PHE A 140 20.58 12.53 19.95
N ARG A 141 20.86 12.17 21.21
CA ARG A 141 20.41 12.91 22.39
C ARG A 141 21.04 14.30 22.52
N THR A 142 22.19 14.52 21.88
CA THR A 142 22.94 15.78 21.94
C THR A 142 23.10 16.44 20.58
N LEU A 143 22.93 15.67 19.50
CA LEU A 143 23.01 16.11 18.12
C LEU A 143 21.64 16.51 17.60
N ARG A 144 21.58 17.65 16.91
CA ARG A 144 20.33 18.10 16.28
C ARG A 144 19.92 17.15 15.14
N PRO A 145 18.64 16.73 15.04
CA PRO A 145 18.14 15.88 13.96
C PRO A 145 18.51 16.34 12.54
N SER A 146 18.52 17.65 12.28
CA SER A 146 18.93 18.24 11.00
C SER A 146 20.41 18.06 10.70
N ALA A 147 21.27 18.09 11.72
CA ALA A 147 22.69 17.78 11.57
C ALA A 147 22.89 16.30 11.25
N ALA A 148 22.20 15.41 11.99
CA ALA A 148 22.21 13.98 11.72
C ALA A 148 21.74 13.64 10.30
N TYR A 149 20.69 14.32 9.81
CA TYR A 149 20.19 14.17 8.44
C TYR A 149 21.21 14.60 7.38
N LEU A 150 21.83 15.76 7.54
CA LEU A 150 22.85 16.25 6.60
C LEU A 150 24.05 15.33 6.55
N GLU A 151 24.56 14.91 7.72
CA GLU A 151 25.70 14.00 7.82
C GLU A 151 25.37 12.62 7.21
N PHE A 152 24.14 12.14 7.42
CA PHE A 152 23.64 10.93 6.76
C PHE A 152 23.66 11.07 5.24
N LEU A 153 23.08 12.13 4.67
CA LEU A 153 23.03 12.33 3.23
C LEU A 153 24.42 12.39 2.60
N GLU A 154 25.36 13.07 3.25
CA GLU A 154 26.72 13.23 2.76
C GLU A 154 27.52 11.91 2.86
N ARG A 155 27.60 11.32 4.06
CA ARG A 155 28.47 10.16 4.31
C ARG A 155 27.93 8.84 3.75
N SER A 156 26.61 8.72 3.58
CA SER A 156 26.01 7.57 2.88
C SER A 156 26.24 7.60 1.36
N GLY A 157 26.61 8.77 0.82
CA GLY A 157 26.72 9.01 -0.62
C GLY A 157 25.39 9.32 -1.30
N MET A 158 24.28 9.40 -0.57
CA MET A 158 22.96 9.72 -1.13
C MET A 158 22.91 11.12 -1.74
N LEU A 159 23.56 12.12 -1.13
CA LEU A 159 23.64 13.46 -1.71
C LEU A 159 24.36 13.47 -3.05
N LYS A 160 25.48 12.74 -3.14
CA LYS A 160 26.24 12.61 -4.40
C LYS A 160 25.41 11.96 -5.48
N HIS A 161 24.66 10.91 -5.14
CA HIS A 161 23.75 10.26 -6.07
C HIS A 161 22.61 11.19 -6.51
N ALA A 162 21.97 11.91 -5.58
CA ALA A 162 20.93 12.89 -5.89
C ALA A 162 21.41 14.00 -6.84
N ILE A 163 22.65 14.47 -6.68
CA ILE A 163 23.25 15.46 -7.61
C ILE A 163 23.44 14.87 -9.01
N GLN A 164 23.83 13.59 -9.11
CA GLN A 164 24.02 12.91 -10.38
C GLN A 164 22.70 12.64 -11.11
N GLU A 165 21.64 12.34 -10.36
CA GLU A 165 20.29 12.08 -10.88
C GLU A 165 19.50 13.37 -11.19
N SER A 166 19.89 14.51 -10.61
CA SER A 166 19.23 15.81 -10.76
C SER A 166 18.88 16.21 -12.23
N PRO A 167 19.72 15.94 -13.25
CA PRO A 167 19.35 16.25 -14.64
C PRO A 167 18.13 15.48 -15.16
N GLN A 168 17.89 14.27 -14.65
CA GLN A 168 16.73 13.44 -15.01
C GLN A 168 15.56 13.65 -14.04
N HIS A 169 15.88 13.99 -12.79
CA HIS A 169 14.94 14.14 -11.68
C HIS A 169 15.19 15.46 -10.93
N PRO A 170 14.82 16.62 -11.52
CA PRO A 170 15.11 17.94 -10.95
C PRO A 170 14.44 18.19 -9.59
N GLU A 171 13.40 17.40 -9.24
CA GLU A 171 12.65 17.48 -8.00
C GLU A 171 13.38 16.96 -6.76
N VAL A 172 14.38 16.09 -6.94
CA VAL A 172 15.01 15.36 -5.82
C VAL A 172 15.73 16.31 -4.87
N LEU A 173 16.58 17.20 -5.38
CA LEU A 173 17.35 18.13 -4.53
C LEU A 173 16.44 19.12 -3.79
N PRO A 174 15.46 19.79 -4.44
CA PRO A 174 14.49 20.63 -3.75
C PRO A 174 13.70 19.89 -2.66
N ASN A 175 13.29 18.63 -2.90
CA ASN A 175 12.57 17.84 -1.90
C ASN A 175 13.46 17.51 -0.69
N LEU A 176 14.72 17.14 -0.90
CA LEU A 176 15.67 16.91 0.20
C LEU A 176 15.91 18.19 1.02
N GLN A 177 15.95 19.36 0.38
CA GLN A 177 16.07 20.66 1.03
C GLN A 177 14.80 21.07 1.79
N ALA A 178 13.63 20.87 1.19
CA ALA A 178 12.35 21.09 1.88
C ALA A 178 12.22 20.19 3.10
N PHE A 179 12.71 18.95 3.01
CA PHE A 179 12.69 18.04 4.15
C PHE A 179 13.66 18.48 5.24
N LEU A 180 14.84 19.01 4.90
CA LEU A 180 15.73 19.65 5.87
C LEU A 180 15.06 20.81 6.60
N ALA A 181 14.37 21.68 5.85
CA ALA A 181 13.66 22.82 6.43
C ALA A 181 12.53 22.35 7.37
N TYR A 182 11.82 21.29 6.99
CA TYR A 182 10.80 20.67 7.81
C TYR A 182 11.38 20.06 9.10
N VAL A 183 12.48 19.30 9.00
CA VAL A 183 13.19 18.75 10.16
C VAL A 183 13.59 19.87 11.12
N ARG A 184 14.19 20.96 10.62
CA ARG A 184 14.58 22.14 11.43
C ARG A 184 13.38 22.82 12.11
N ALA A 185 12.22 22.88 11.43
CA ALA A 185 11.01 23.44 12.03
C ALA A 185 10.55 22.59 13.22
N LEU A 186 10.62 21.26 13.10
CA LEU A 186 10.26 20.33 14.16
C LEU A 186 11.24 20.31 15.33
N GLU A 187 12.53 20.60 15.11
CA GLU A 187 13.54 20.67 16.18
C GLU A 187 13.16 21.62 17.32
N HIS A 188 12.49 22.73 17.00
CA HIS A 188 12.09 23.72 18.00
C HIS A 188 11.01 23.19 18.94
N GLY A 189 10.27 22.15 18.53
CA GLY A 189 9.21 21.52 19.31
C GLY A 189 9.65 20.28 20.10
N VAL A 190 10.92 19.84 19.98
CA VAL A 190 11.45 18.63 20.63
C VAL A 190 12.62 19.02 21.54
N PRO A 191 12.37 19.33 22.83
CA PRO A 191 13.38 19.94 23.69
C PRO A 191 14.58 19.05 24.02
N GLU A 192 14.46 17.73 23.99
CA GLU A 192 15.54 16.77 24.34
C GLU A 192 15.08 15.33 24.00
N GLY A 193 14.68 15.10 22.75
CA GLY A 193 13.97 13.87 22.37
C GLY A 193 14.84 12.74 21.82
N ASP A 194 14.44 11.51 22.12
CA ASP A 194 14.95 10.30 21.46
C ASP A 194 14.55 10.30 19.96
N ALA A 195 15.28 9.59 19.11
CA ALA A 195 14.95 9.46 17.69
C ALA A 195 13.53 8.91 17.47
N LEU A 196 13.05 8.11 18.42
CA LEU A 196 11.68 7.58 18.42
C LEU A 196 10.62 8.68 18.59
N GLU A 197 10.77 9.59 19.56
CA GLU A 197 9.83 10.69 19.79
C GLU A 197 9.77 11.64 18.57
N PHE A 198 10.92 11.91 17.97
CA PHE A 198 11.00 12.71 16.75
C PHE A 198 10.25 12.05 15.58
N LEU A 199 10.34 10.72 15.44
CA LEU A 199 9.59 9.98 14.43
C LEU A 199 8.09 9.97 14.70
N GLU A 200 7.68 9.83 15.96
CA GLU A 200 6.27 9.87 16.34
C GLU A 200 5.64 11.21 15.96
N LEU A 201 6.36 12.31 16.15
CA LEU A 201 5.93 13.64 15.72
C LEU A 201 5.75 13.72 14.19
N ILE A 202 6.70 13.18 13.42
CA ILE A 202 6.59 13.14 11.94
C ILE A 202 5.43 12.26 11.49
N ASP A 203 5.30 11.06 12.05
CA ASP A 203 4.24 10.12 11.68
C ASP A 203 2.86 10.72 12.06
N ALA A 204 2.73 11.40 13.20
CA ALA A 204 1.51 12.12 13.60
C ALA A 204 1.17 13.29 12.65
N ALA A 205 2.17 14.06 12.22
CA ALA A 205 1.97 15.13 11.23
C ALA A 205 1.55 14.55 9.87
N ALA A 206 2.11 13.41 9.47
CA ALA A 206 1.73 12.72 8.25
C ALA A 206 0.28 12.19 8.31
N ASP A 207 -0.09 11.53 9.41
CA ASP A 207 -1.42 10.93 9.59
C ASP A 207 -2.53 11.98 9.76
N SER A 208 -2.21 13.15 10.30
CA SER A 208 -3.13 14.30 10.40
C SER A 208 -3.29 15.09 9.09
N GLY A 209 -2.54 14.74 8.03
CA GLY A 209 -2.54 15.47 6.76
C GLY A 209 -1.85 16.84 6.84
N GLN A 210 -1.17 17.16 7.95
CA GLN A 210 -0.36 18.36 8.12
C GLN A 210 1.09 18.18 7.66
N GLY A 211 1.35 17.16 6.83
CA GLY A 211 2.65 16.96 6.22
C GLY A 211 3.05 18.17 5.36
N PRO A 212 4.34 18.52 5.30
CA PRO A 212 4.80 19.64 4.48
C PRO A 212 4.48 19.37 3.01
N PRO A 213 4.13 20.42 2.24
CA PRO A 213 3.97 20.30 0.80
C PRO A 213 5.30 19.86 0.18
N ALA A 214 5.23 19.13 -0.94
CA ALA A 214 6.42 18.87 -1.75
C ALA A 214 7.05 20.20 -2.17
N ALA A 215 8.37 20.21 -2.40
CA ALA A 215 9.05 21.43 -2.78
C ALA A 215 8.49 21.95 -4.11
N ASP A 216 8.20 23.24 -4.18
CA ASP A 216 7.94 23.88 -5.45
C ASP A 216 9.24 23.86 -6.26
N LEU A 217 9.17 23.27 -7.46
CA LEU A 217 10.28 23.33 -8.38
C LEU A 217 10.56 24.78 -8.80
N PRO A 218 11.84 25.17 -8.94
CA PRO A 218 12.20 26.51 -9.40
C PRO A 218 11.44 26.86 -10.69
N SER A 219 10.92 28.09 -10.76
CA SER A 219 10.20 28.61 -11.94
C SER A 219 11.01 28.57 -13.23
N GLU A 220 12.33 28.44 -13.13
CA GLU A 220 13.26 28.39 -14.26
C GLU A 220 13.43 26.99 -14.87
N THR A 221 12.85 25.93 -14.29
CA THR A 221 12.95 24.58 -14.84
C THR A 221 12.17 24.50 -16.16
N ASP A 222 12.84 24.14 -17.26
CA ASP A 222 12.21 24.04 -18.58
C ASP A 222 11.40 22.75 -18.72
N ALA A 223 10.22 22.73 -18.09
CA ALA A 223 9.33 21.57 -18.06
C ALA A 223 7.86 21.97 -18.02
N VAL A 224 7.00 21.13 -18.61
CA VAL A 224 5.54 21.32 -18.65
C VAL A 224 4.95 21.12 -17.26
N ARG A 225 4.15 22.07 -16.76
CA ARG A 225 3.52 21.97 -15.44
C ARG A 225 2.18 21.26 -15.48
N LEU A 226 2.09 20.07 -14.89
CA LEU A 226 0.83 19.36 -14.65
C LEU A 226 0.30 19.70 -13.26
N LEU A 227 -0.78 20.47 -13.23
CA LEU A 227 -1.39 21.00 -12.01
C LEU A 227 -2.85 20.57 -11.91
N THR A 228 -3.38 20.52 -10.69
CA THR A 228 -4.83 20.58 -10.52
C THR A 228 -5.32 22.02 -10.68
N VAL A 229 -6.57 22.20 -11.09
CA VAL A 229 -7.19 23.53 -11.20
C VAL A 229 -7.09 24.33 -9.88
N HIS A 230 -7.17 23.66 -8.73
CA HIS A 230 -7.01 24.30 -7.42
C HIS A 230 -5.57 24.79 -7.20
N ALA A 231 -4.58 23.96 -7.53
CA ALA A 231 -3.17 24.30 -7.39
C ALA A 231 -2.71 25.42 -8.34
N ALA A 232 -3.44 25.64 -9.45
CA ALA A 232 -3.14 26.71 -10.39
C ALA A 232 -3.67 28.09 -9.94
N LYS A 233 -4.39 28.19 -8.82
CA LYS A 233 -4.93 29.46 -8.32
C LYS A 233 -3.78 30.42 -7.99
N GLY A 234 -3.77 31.59 -8.63
CA GLY A 234 -2.71 32.60 -8.44
C GLY A 234 -1.48 32.42 -9.33
N LEU A 235 -1.45 31.37 -10.15
CA LEU A 235 -0.44 31.17 -11.20
C LEU A 235 -1.03 31.55 -12.57
N GLU A 236 -0.17 31.92 -13.51
CA GLU A 236 -0.56 32.22 -14.89
C GLU A 236 0.49 31.66 -15.85
N PHE A 237 0.03 31.23 -17.03
CA PHE A 237 0.89 30.62 -18.04
C PHE A 237 0.53 31.13 -19.44
N PRO A 238 1.53 31.35 -20.32
CA PRO A 238 1.27 31.66 -21.73
C PRO A 238 0.31 30.69 -22.41
N GLN A 239 0.51 29.38 -22.20
CA GLN A 239 -0.27 28.32 -22.83
C GLN A 239 -0.90 27.42 -21.77
N VAL A 240 -2.23 27.30 -21.75
CA VAL A 240 -2.96 26.47 -20.78
C VAL A 240 -3.81 25.42 -21.48
N PHE A 241 -3.66 24.17 -21.06
CA PHE A 241 -4.44 23.03 -21.51
C PHE A 241 -5.37 22.56 -20.38
N VAL A 242 -6.67 22.79 -20.47
CA VAL A 242 -7.65 22.22 -19.54
C VAL A 242 -8.07 20.85 -20.06
N ILE A 243 -7.74 19.80 -19.32
CA ILE A 243 -7.94 18.41 -19.75
C ILE A 243 -9.16 17.76 -19.12
N GLY A 244 -9.80 16.86 -19.88
CA GLY A 244 -10.84 15.97 -19.35
C GLY A 244 -12.18 16.65 -19.04
N ALA A 245 -12.50 17.77 -19.73
CA ALA A 245 -13.74 18.52 -19.62
C ALA A 245 -14.93 17.73 -20.23
N THR A 246 -15.28 16.63 -19.58
CA THR A 246 -16.34 15.69 -19.96
C THR A 246 -17.44 15.68 -18.90
N ALA A 247 -18.67 15.37 -19.31
CA ALA A 247 -19.78 15.18 -18.38
C ALA A 247 -19.41 14.12 -17.31
N ASP A 248 -19.88 14.32 -16.07
CA ASP A 248 -19.54 13.57 -14.84
C ASP A 248 -18.11 13.73 -14.29
N ARG A 249 -17.18 14.33 -15.05
CA ARG A 249 -15.83 14.67 -14.58
C ARG A 249 -15.66 16.17 -14.33
N TYR A 250 -16.33 16.98 -15.14
CA TYR A 250 -16.34 18.43 -15.04
C TYR A 250 -17.75 18.91 -15.46
N PRO A 251 -18.69 19.17 -14.54
CA PRO A 251 -18.54 19.14 -13.08
C PRO A 251 -18.35 17.72 -12.54
N ALA A 252 -17.54 17.59 -11.48
CA ALA A 252 -17.44 16.34 -10.74
C ALA A 252 -18.78 16.00 -10.07
N ARG A 253 -19.13 14.71 -9.96
CA ARG A 253 -20.32 14.29 -9.20
C ARG A 253 -20.17 14.69 -7.74
N GLY A 254 -21.09 15.51 -7.23
CA GLY A 254 -21.14 15.91 -5.82
C GLY A 254 -21.26 14.68 -4.93
N ARG A 255 -20.42 14.58 -3.90
CA ARG A 255 -20.58 13.61 -2.82
C ARG A 255 -21.48 14.23 -1.77
N ARG A 256 -22.37 13.44 -1.18
CA ARG A 256 -23.11 13.87 0.01
C ARG A 256 -22.11 14.22 1.10
N ARG A 257 -22.36 15.31 1.82
CA ARG A 257 -21.55 15.67 2.99
C ARG A 257 -21.65 14.52 4.00
N PRO A 258 -20.53 13.96 4.47
CA PRO A 258 -20.55 12.86 5.45
C PRO A 258 -21.14 13.29 6.79
N LEU A 259 -21.09 14.59 7.10
CA LEU A 259 -21.56 15.21 8.32
C LEU A 259 -22.44 16.40 7.93
N GLU A 260 -23.70 16.37 8.34
CA GLU A 260 -24.60 17.52 8.28
C GLU A 260 -24.30 18.40 9.49
N LEU A 261 -24.08 19.70 9.26
CA LEU A 261 -23.93 20.65 10.36
C LEU A 261 -25.32 20.94 10.95
N PRO A 262 -25.44 21.03 12.28
CA PRO A 262 -26.64 21.56 12.91
C PRO A 262 -27.00 22.92 12.29
N PRO A 263 -28.29 23.24 12.06
CA PRO A 263 -28.71 24.49 11.44
C PRO A 263 -28.14 25.73 12.13
N GLU A 264 -27.90 25.66 13.44
CA GLU A 264 -27.35 26.74 14.27
C GLU A 264 -25.86 27.01 13.98
N LEU A 265 -25.14 26.05 13.39
CA LEU A 265 -23.73 26.12 13.03
C LEU A 265 -23.50 26.22 11.51
N ALA A 266 -24.58 26.29 10.73
CA ALA A 266 -24.49 26.51 9.29
C ALA A 266 -23.90 27.92 9.02
N PRO A 267 -22.91 28.05 8.13
CA PRO A 267 -22.30 29.34 7.86
C PRO A 267 -23.33 30.34 7.31
N VAL A 268 -23.42 31.51 7.95
CA VAL A 268 -24.35 32.63 7.66
C VAL A 268 -24.02 33.34 6.32
N SER A 269 -23.38 32.67 5.37
CA SER A 269 -23.11 33.25 4.05
C SER A 269 -24.39 33.25 3.19
N THR A 270 -24.92 34.45 3.02
CA THR A 270 -26.26 34.86 2.59
C THR A 270 -26.65 34.61 1.12
N THR A 271 -26.14 33.57 0.45
CA THR A 271 -26.58 33.22 -0.92
C THR A 271 -26.56 31.72 -1.25
N LEU A 272 -25.79 30.90 -0.52
CA LEU A 272 -25.69 29.45 -0.77
C LEU A 272 -26.53 28.62 0.22
N ALA A 273 -27.03 29.22 1.30
CA ALA A 273 -27.83 28.54 2.32
C ALA A 273 -29.24 28.15 1.84
N GLU A 274 -29.74 28.76 0.77
CA GLU A 274 -31.07 28.52 0.19
C GLU A 274 -31.05 27.53 -0.99
N LEU A 275 -29.86 27.10 -1.42
CA LEU A 275 -29.68 26.22 -2.57
C LEU A 275 -29.54 24.76 -2.12
N ASP A 276 -30.06 23.83 -2.91
CA ASP A 276 -29.77 22.40 -2.70
C ASP A 276 -28.25 22.17 -2.75
N ASP A 277 -27.73 21.28 -1.90
CA ASP A 277 -26.30 20.93 -1.82
C ASP A 277 -25.72 20.58 -3.20
N ARG A 278 -26.55 19.98 -4.06
CA ARG A 278 -26.20 19.63 -5.43
C ARG A 278 -26.01 20.86 -6.32
N GLU A 279 -26.87 21.85 -6.21
CA GLU A 279 -26.80 23.10 -6.99
C GLU A 279 -25.61 23.94 -6.53
N ALA A 280 -25.41 24.07 -5.23
CA ALA A 280 -24.25 24.72 -4.64
C ALA A 280 -22.93 24.08 -5.14
N HIS A 281 -22.86 22.74 -5.18
CA HIS A 281 -21.71 22.02 -5.72
C HIS A 281 -21.46 22.31 -7.21
N VAL A 282 -22.51 22.36 -8.04
CA VAL A 282 -22.37 22.68 -9.46
C VAL A 282 -21.89 24.12 -9.67
N LEU A 283 -22.36 25.07 -8.86
CA LEU A 283 -21.89 26.46 -8.89
C LEU A 283 -20.41 26.58 -8.51
N GLU A 284 -19.96 25.82 -7.51
CA GLU A 284 -18.56 25.79 -7.12
C GLU A 284 -17.68 25.16 -8.21
N GLU A 285 -18.13 24.06 -8.83
CA GLU A 285 -17.44 23.48 -10.00
C GLU A 285 -17.38 24.46 -11.19
N ARG A 286 -18.41 25.29 -11.38
CA ARG A 286 -18.42 26.35 -12.40
C ARG A 286 -17.37 27.43 -12.09
N ARG A 287 -17.21 27.82 -10.81
CA ARG A 287 -16.15 28.75 -10.39
C ARG A 287 -14.76 28.15 -10.63
N LEU A 288 -14.56 26.87 -10.36
CA LEU A 288 -13.32 26.18 -10.69
C LEU A 288 -13.04 26.20 -12.20
N PHE A 289 -14.05 25.97 -13.03
CA PHE A 289 -13.90 26.08 -14.48
C PHE A 289 -13.42 27.47 -14.88
N TYR A 290 -14.09 28.52 -14.37
CA TYR A 290 -13.71 29.90 -14.61
C TYR A 290 -12.27 30.21 -14.18
N VAL A 291 -11.85 29.73 -13.00
CA VAL A 291 -10.46 29.87 -12.55
C VAL A 291 -9.50 29.24 -13.55
N ALA A 292 -9.80 28.04 -14.07
CA ALA A 292 -8.96 27.35 -15.04
C ALA A 292 -8.82 28.13 -16.36
N LEU A 293 -9.93 28.67 -16.89
CA LEU A 293 -9.91 29.44 -18.16
C LEU A 293 -9.05 30.70 -18.02
N THR A 294 -9.13 31.38 -16.88
CA THR A 294 -8.42 32.65 -16.62
C THR A 294 -6.95 32.47 -16.26
N ARG A 295 -6.40 31.24 -16.25
CA ARG A 295 -4.95 31.03 -16.05
C ARG A 295 -4.14 31.25 -17.33
N ALA A 296 -4.80 31.28 -18.49
CA ALA A 296 -4.16 31.39 -19.79
C ALA A 296 -3.90 32.85 -20.17
N GLN A 297 -2.66 33.20 -20.51
CA GLN A 297 -2.31 34.55 -20.96
C GLN A 297 -2.46 34.72 -22.48
N HIS A 298 -2.00 33.74 -23.27
CA HIS A 298 -2.03 33.82 -24.74
C HIS A 298 -3.01 32.85 -25.36
N ARG A 299 -3.04 31.60 -24.89
CA ARG A 299 -3.87 30.57 -25.51
C ARG A 299 -4.39 29.55 -24.51
N LEU A 300 -5.66 29.21 -24.71
CA LEU A 300 -6.39 28.20 -23.95
C LEU A 300 -6.82 27.07 -24.88
N LEU A 301 -6.59 25.83 -24.44
CA LEU A 301 -7.09 24.63 -25.11
C LEU A 301 -7.88 23.76 -24.13
N VAL A 302 -9.16 23.54 -24.40
CA VAL A 302 -10.02 22.68 -23.59
C VAL A 302 -10.24 21.36 -24.33
N THR A 303 -9.97 20.23 -23.67
CA THR A 303 -10.12 18.91 -24.28
C THR A 303 -11.22 18.10 -23.61
N SER A 304 -12.04 17.43 -24.42
CA SER A 304 -13.07 16.50 -23.98
C SER A 304 -12.99 15.20 -24.78
N SER A 305 -13.37 14.07 -24.19
CA SER A 305 -13.41 12.76 -24.86
C SER A 305 -14.81 12.17 -24.85
N THR A 306 -15.22 11.62 -26.00
CA THR A 306 -16.53 10.98 -26.18
C THR A 306 -16.49 9.46 -25.96
N SER A 307 -15.29 8.87 -25.93
CA SER A 307 -15.05 7.46 -25.60
C SER A 307 -14.19 7.36 -24.35
N ALA A 308 -14.62 6.55 -23.38
CA ALA A 308 -13.80 6.17 -22.24
C ALA A 308 -13.21 4.79 -22.50
N ALA A 309 -11.90 4.63 -22.32
CA ALA A 309 -11.24 3.33 -22.43
C ALA A 309 -11.97 2.30 -21.55
N GLY A 310 -12.51 1.25 -22.17
CA GLY A 310 -13.19 0.14 -21.50
C GLY A 310 -14.70 0.27 -21.26
N MET A 311 -15.37 1.39 -21.58
CA MET A 311 -16.83 1.54 -21.42
C MET A 311 -17.55 1.63 -22.77
N ARG A 312 -18.61 0.83 -22.96
CA ARG A 312 -19.47 0.86 -24.16
C ARG A 312 -20.27 2.17 -24.31
N ALA A 313 -20.39 2.98 -23.26
CA ALA A 313 -21.19 4.20 -23.27
C ALA A 313 -20.37 5.43 -23.72
N ARG A 314 -20.88 6.15 -24.73
CA ARG A 314 -20.33 7.43 -25.17
C ARG A 314 -20.55 8.50 -24.10
N ARG A 315 -19.50 9.22 -23.71
CA ARG A 315 -19.59 10.36 -22.80
C ARG A 315 -19.88 11.63 -23.58
N LYS A 316 -20.66 12.54 -22.99
CA LYS A 316 -20.92 13.87 -23.55
C LYS A 316 -19.82 14.84 -23.10
N PRO A 317 -19.51 15.89 -23.87
CA PRO A 317 -18.69 17.01 -23.40
C PRO A 317 -19.27 17.66 -22.15
N SER A 318 -18.42 18.37 -21.38
CA SER A 318 -18.88 19.16 -20.23
C SER A 318 -19.90 20.22 -20.67
N PRO A 319 -20.98 20.45 -19.89
CA PRO A 319 -21.92 21.54 -20.17
C PRO A 319 -21.23 22.92 -20.15
N PHE A 320 -20.17 23.09 -19.35
CA PHE A 320 -19.45 24.35 -19.22
C PHE A 320 -18.73 24.78 -20.51
N ILE A 321 -18.40 23.84 -21.40
CA ILE A 321 -17.83 24.18 -22.72
C ILE A 321 -18.87 24.91 -23.58
N ALA A 322 -20.12 24.44 -23.54
CA ALA A 322 -21.22 25.06 -24.28
C ALA A 322 -21.65 26.39 -23.64
N GLU A 323 -21.66 26.48 -22.30
CA GLU A 323 -21.93 27.73 -21.58
C GLU A 323 -20.90 28.83 -21.89
N ALA A 324 -19.62 28.46 -22.05
CA ALA A 324 -18.53 29.40 -22.31
C ALA A 324 -18.35 29.77 -23.80
N ASP A 325 -19.21 29.27 -24.68
CA ASP A 325 -19.17 29.49 -26.14
C ASP A 325 -17.78 29.22 -26.76
N ILE A 326 -17.09 28.19 -26.27
CA ILE A 326 -15.75 27.83 -26.75
C ILE A 326 -15.89 27.09 -28.08
N PRO A 327 -15.27 27.57 -29.18
CA PRO A 327 -15.34 26.91 -30.48
C PRO A 327 -14.84 25.47 -30.38
N SER A 328 -15.68 24.50 -30.75
CA SER A 328 -15.33 23.08 -30.66
C SER A 328 -14.97 22.52 -32.03
N THR A 329 -13.77 21.94 -32.13
CA THR A 329 -13.35 21.17 -33.31
C THR A 329 -13.27 19.71 -32.91
N THR A 330 -14.02 18.84 -33.61
CA THR A 330 -13.93 17.40 -33.38
C THR A 330 -12.74 16.86 -34.17
N ILE A 331 -11.71 16.43 -33.46
CA ILE A 331 -10.60 15.71 -34.07
C ILE A 331 -11.00 14.24 -34.12
N ALA A 332 -11.05 13.64 -35.30
CA ALA A 332 -11.20 12.20 -35.43
C ALA A 332 -10.07 11.55 -34.64
N GLY A 333 -10.41 10.69 -33.68
CA GLY A 333 -9.40 9.98 -32.90
C GLY A 333 -8.51 9.24 -33.88
N ALA A 334 -7.28 9.71 -34.07
CA ALA A 334 -6.26 8.90 -34.69
C ALA A 334 -6.21 7.65 -33.83
N SER A 335 -6.68 6.52 -34.38
CA SER A 335 -6.32 5.24 -33.79
C SER A 335 -4.80 5.27 -33.81
N ALA A 336 -4.18 5.49 -32.65
CA ALA A 336 -2.77 5.20 -32.51
C ALA A 336 -2.64 3.80 -33.09
N SER A 337 -1.91 3.71 -34.21
CA SER A 337 -1.70 2.43 -34.86
C SER A 337 -1.21 1.47 -33.77
N ALA A 338 -1.64 0.21 -33.79
CA ALA A 338 -1.19 -0.76 -32.78
C ALA A 338 0.36 -0.79 -32.68
N SER A 339 1.05 -0.37 -33.74
CA SER A 339 2.50 -0.09 -33.79
C SER A 339 2.97 1.07 -32.91
N GLU A 340 2.27 2.22 -32.83
CA GLU A 340 2.64 3.33 -31.93
C GLU A 340 2.40 3.01 -30.45
N GLN A 341 1.52 2.04 -30.15
CA GLN A 341 1.35 1.52 -28.79
C GLN A 341 2.49 0.57 -28.36
N LEU A 342 3.33 0.12 -29.31
CA LEU A 342 4.36 -0.91 -29.09
C LEU A 342 5.81 -0.42 -29.25
N THR A 343 6.06 0.82 -29.64
CA THR A 343 7.43 1.38 -29.73
C THR A 343 7.81 2.13 -28.47
N LEU A 344 8.31 1.40 -27.47
CA LEU A 344 9.33 1.92 -26.57
C LEU A 344 10.70 1.61 -27.21
N PRO A 345 11.72 2.49 -27.10
CA PRO A 345 13.08 2.00 -27.10
C PRO A 345 13.20 1.06 -25.90
N PHE A 346 13.06 -0.24 -26.15
CA PHE A 346 13.35 -1.26 -25.18
C PHE A 346 14.87 -1.28 -25.03
N THR A 347 15.42 -0.42 -24.19
CA THR A 347 16.62 -0.80 -23.45
C THR A 347 16.17 -1.99 -22.62
N PRO A 348 16.70 -3.21 -22.85
CA PRO A 348 16.40 -4.30 -21.94
C PRO A 348 16.88 -3.84 -20.57
N ILE A 349 15.94 -3.47 -19.70
CA ILE A 349 16.14 -3.59 -18.26
C ILE A 349 16.59 -5.04 -18.15
N ALA A 350 17.85 -5.25 -17.76
CA ALA A 350 18.40 -6.57 -17.56
C ALA A 350 17.34 -7.36 -16.80
N ALA A 351 16.75 -8.36 -17.47
CA ALA A 351 15.59 -9.06 -16.96
C ALA A 351 15.87 -9.36 -15.49
N PRO A 352 14.98 -8.99 -14.55
CA PRO A 352 15.21 -9.27 -13.14
C PRO A 352 15.64 -10.72 -13.08
N VAL A 353 16.83 -10.96 -12.52
CA VAL A 353 17.51 -12.26 -12.51
C VAL A 353 16.44 -13.32 -12.30
N ARG A 354 16.11 -14.05 -13.38
CA ARG A 354 14.96 -14.95 -13.40
C ARG A 354 15.18 -15.92 -12.25
N ALA A 355 14.48 -15.71 -11.13
CA ALA A 355 14.53 -16.61 -10.00
C ALA A 355 13.86 -17.90 -10.46
N ARG A 356 14.68 -18.84 -10.93
CA ARG A 356 14.41 -20.24 -11.28
C ARG A 356 12.91 -20.57 -11.43
N ALA A 357 12.44 -20.51 -12.68
CA ALA A 357 11.10 -20.93 -13.09
C ALA A 357 10.76 -22.41 -12.75
N ASP A 358 11.75 -23.20 -12.31
CA ASP A 358 11.65 -24.64 -12.06
C ASP A 358 11.35 -25.05 -10.61
N ARG A 359 11.19 -24.11 -9.67
CA ARG A 359 10.77 -24.50 -8.31
C ARG A 359 9.27 -24.69 -8.25
N ALA A 360 8.84 -25.84 -7.72
CA ALA A 360 7.44 -26.10 -7.38
C ALA A 360 6.89 -24.99 -6.48
N LEU A 361 6.05 -24.12 -7.05
CA LEU A 361 5.46 -22.99 -6.34
C LEU A 361 4.50 -23.53 -5.28
N THR A 362 4.75 -23.19 -4.02
CA THR A 362 3.89 -23.58 -2.90
C THR A 362 3.06 -22.40 -2.42
N LEU A 363 1.76 -22.44 -2.74
CA LEU A 363 0.78 -21.41 -2.40
C LEU A 363 -0.10 -21.84 -1.22
N SER A 364 -0.63 -20.86 -0.50
CA SER A 364 -1.66 -21.03 0.53
C SER A 364 -2.79 -20.04 0.26
N ALA A 365 -3.95 -20.24 0.89
CA ALA A 365 -5.08 -19.32 0.73
C ALA A 365 -4.69 -17.88 1.07
N SER A 366 -3.95 -17.66 2.16
CA SER A 366 -3.47 -16.33 2.56
C SER A 366 -2.50 -15.73 1.53
N LYS A 367 -1.61 -16.54 0.94
CA LYS A 367 -0.67 -16.10 -0.11
C LYS A 367 -1.39 -15.64 -1.36
N ILE A 368 -2.41 -16.37 -1.79
CA ILE A 368 -3.21 -16.05 -2.98
C ILE A 368 -3.97 -14.74 -2.73
N ASN A 369 -4.70 -14.65 -1.61
CA ASN A 369 -5.44 -13.45 -1.26
C ASN A 369 -4.53 -12.21 -1.13
N GLU A 370 -3.31 -12.37 -0.62
CA GLU A 370 -2.34 -11.28 -0.54
C GLU A 370 -1.86 -10.83 -1.93
N TYR A 371 -1.56 -11.77 -2.84
CA TYR A 371 -1.19 -11.45 -4.21
C TYR A 371 -2.32 -10.74 -4.97
N GLU A 372 -3.57 -11.19 -4.79
CA GLU A 372 -4.73 -10.56 -5.40
C GLU A 372 -5.03 -9.17 -4.85
N THR A 373 -4.78 -8.96 -3.55
CA THR A 373 -4.92 -7.64 -2.93
C THR A 373 -3.84 -6.69 -3.47
N CYS A 374 -2.57 -7.10 -3.42
CA CYS A 374 -1.46 -6.34 -3.96
C CYS A 374 -0.26 -7.23 -4.32
N PRO A 375 0.05 -7.41 -5.62
CA PRO A 375 1.18 -8.22 -6.06
C PRO A 375 2.53 -7.75 -5.49
N LEU A 376 2.73 -6.44 -5.34
CA LEU A 376 3.95 -5.88 -4.72
C LEU A 376 4.06 -6.25 -3.23
N LYS A 377 2.94 -6.30 -2.50
CA LYS A 377 2.92 -6.75 -1.10
C LYS A 377 3.37 -8.21 -0.99
N TYR A 378 2.89 -9.06 -1.91
CA TYR A 378 3.31 -10.46 -2.00
C TYR A 378 4.81 -10.58 -2.26
N GLU A 379 5.36 -9.77 -3.16
CA GLU A 379 6.80 -9.76 -3.43
C GLU A 379 7.60 -9.41 -2.16
N PHE A 380 7.25 -8.33 -1.48
CA PHE A 380 7.90 -7.91 -0.23
C PHE A 380 7.86 -8.99 0.85
N ARG A 381 6.71 -9.64 1.06
CA ARG A 381 6.53 -10.62 2.14
C ARG A 381 7.05 -12.01 1.81
N TYR A 382 6.82 -12.52 0.61
CA TYR A 382 7.05 -13.94 0.29
C TYR A 382 8.24 -14.17 -0.62
N VAL A 383 8.57 -13.22 -1.51
CA VAL A 383 9.71 -13.34 -2.43
C VAL A 383 10.97 -12.78 -1.77
N LEU A 384 10.92 -11.52 -1.35
CA LEU A 384 12.02 -10.82 -0.69
C LEU A 384 12.09 -11.13 0.80
N GLN A 385 10.98 -11.58 1.40
CA GLN A 385 10.90 -12.02 2.79
C GLN A 385 11.41 -10.96 3.77
N ILE A 386 11.00 -9.71 3.53
CA ILE A 386 11.36 -8.56 4.36
C ILE A 386 10.80 -8.78 5.77
N PRO A 387 11.64 -8.75 6.82
CA PRO A 387 11.17 -8.88 8.19
C PRO A 387 10.21 -7.75 8.57
N THR A 388 9.04 -8.09 9.08
CA THR A 388 8.07 -7.14 9.63
C THR A 388 7.99 -7.33 11.15
N PRO A 389 7.86 -6.24 11.93
CA PRO A 389 7.62 -6.36 13.37
C PRO A 389 6.31 -7.13 13.63
N PRO A 390 6.20 -7.85 14.76
CA PRO A 390 4.97 -8.55 15.14
C PRO A 390 3.81 -7.56 15.28
N GLN A 391 2.62 -7.96 14.84
CA GLN A 391 1.41 -7.14 14.94
C GLN A 391 0.48 -7.71 16.00
N HIS A 392 -0.07 -6.84 16.86
CA HIS A 392 -1.01 -7.24 17.91
C HIS A 392 -2.21 -8.05 17.39
N THR A 393 -2.75 -7.70 16.21
CA THR A 393 -3.89 -8.41 15.60
C THR A 393 -3.57 -9.87 15.30
N LEU A 394 -2.37 -10.13 14.78
CA LEU A 394 -1.90 -11.48 14.47
C LEU A 394 -1.53 -12.25 15.75
N SER A 395 -0.82 -11.61 16.69
CA SER A 395 -0.48 -12.21 18.00
C SER A 395 -1.75 -12.62 18.75
N PHE A 396 -2.74 -11.74 18.80
CA PHE A 396 -4.05 -12.00 19.41
C PHE A 396 -4.77 -13.18 18.73
N GLY A 397 -4.82 -13.17 17.39
CA GLY A 397 -5.39 -14.27 16.61
C GLY A 397 -4.74 -15.61 16.94
N ASN A 398 -3.40 -15.66 16.92
CA ASN A 398 -2.64 -16.88 17.22
C ASN A 398 -2.91 -17.40 18.65
N SER A 399 -3.00 -16.52 19.65
CA SER A 399 -3.36 -16.91 21.02
C SER A 399 -4.76 -17.53 21.10
N ILE A 400 -5.75 -16.99 20.40
CA ILE A 400 -7.11 -17.55 20.37
C ILE A 400 -7.14 -18.91 19.63
N HIS A 401 -6.50 -19.00 18.46
CA HIS A 401 -6.43 -20.27 17.69
C HIS A 401 -5.76 -21.37 18.51
N ALA A 402 -4.69 -21.07 19.24
CA ALA A 402 -3.96 -22.04 20.04
C ALA A 402 -4.84 -22.64 21.17
N VAL A 403 -5.69 -21.81 21.79
CA VAL A 403 -6.67 -22.27 22.79
C VAL A 403 -7.77 -23.11 22.17
N LEU A 404 -8.34 -22.68 21.04
CA LEU A 404 -9.40 -23.43 20.34
C LEU A 404 -8.89 -24.79 19.84
N HIS A 405 -7.66 -24.84 19.34
CA HIS A 405 -6.98 -26.09 19.02
C HIS A 405 -6.85 -26.98 20.27
N ARG A 406 -6.42 -26.44 21.41
CA ARG A 406 -6.27 -27.20 22.65
C ARG A 406 -7.60 -27.75 23.17
N ILE A 407 -8.68 -26.98 23.07
CA ILE A 407 -10.06 -27.44 23.37
C ILE A 407 -10.42 -28.62 22.46
N GLY A 408 -10.21 -28.47 21.15
CA GLY A 408 -10.50 -29.50 20.17
C GLY A 408 -9.68 -30.78 20.37
N ALA A 409 -8.39 -30.67 20.67
CA ALA A 409 -7.52 -31.81 20.97
C ALA A 409 -7.94 -32.53 22.25
N THR A 410 -8.34 -31.78 23.28
CA THR A 410 -8.79 -32.34 24.56
C THR A 410 -10.11 -33.09 24.41
N THR A 411 -11.07 -32.51 23.69
CA THR A 411 -12.35 -33.17 23.38
C THR A 411 -12.17 -34.42 22.52
N LEU A 412 -11.26 -34.39 21.55
CA LEU A 412 -10.91 -35.56 20.74
C LEU A 412 -10.33 -36.71 21.59
N SER A 413 -9.58 -36.38 22.66
CA SER A 413 -9.05 -37.37 23.61
C SER A 413 -10.10 -37.95 24.57
N GLY A 414 -11.37 -37.58 24.44
CA GLY A 414 -12.47 -38.05 25.28
C GLY A 414 -12.64 -37.30 26.60
N ARG A 415 -11.92 -36.19 26.81
CA ARG A 415 -12.07 -35.33 28.00
C ARG A 415 -12.90 -34.10 27.64
N THR A 416 -13.82 -33.72 28.51
CA THR A 416 -14.61 -32.49 28.34
C THR A 416 -13.97 -31.35 29.14
N PRO A 417 -13.25 -30.40 28.49
CA PRO A 417 -12.67 -29.28 29.20
C PRO A 417 -13.77 -28.36 29.75
N SER A 418 -13.53 -27.78 30.92
CA SER A 418 -14.39 -26.74 31.46
C SER A 418 -14.10 -25.39 30.78
N ARG A 419 -15.02 -24.44 30.94
CA ARG A 419 -14.79 -23.06 30.47
C ARG A 419 -13.62 -22.41 31.20
N GLU A 420 -13.42 -22.74 32.48
CA GLU A 420 -12.31 -22.23 33.28
C GLU A 420 -10.96 -22.74 32.76
N ASP A 421 -10.88 -24.01 32.35
CA ASP A 421 -9.67 -24.58 31.74
C ASP A 421 -9.28 -23.83 30.47
N ALA A 422 -10.26 -23.46 29.64
CA ALA A 422 -10.02 -22.68 28.42
C ALA A 422 -9.43 -21.29 28.71
N LEU A 423 -9.88 -20.62 29.78
CA LEU A 423 -9.34 -19.34 30.20
C LEU A 423 -7.91 -19.47 30.74
N VAL A 424 -7.63 -20.51 31.51
CA VAL A 424 -6.27 -20.81 32.00
C VAL A 424 -5.32 -21.07 30.83
N TRP A 425 -5.77 -21.79 29.79
CA TRP A 425 -4.96 -22.01 28.59
C TRP A 425 -4.73 -20.74 27.79
N PHE A 426 -5.72 -19.85 27.74
CA PHE A 426 -5.56 -18.54 27.12
C PHE A 426 -4.48 -17.71 27.81
N ASP A 427 -4.46 -17.71 29.15
CA ASP A 427 -3.40 -17.06 29.92
C ASP A 427 -2.01 -17.65 29.65
N GLN A 428 -1.91 -18.98 29.51
CA GLN A 428 -0.65 -19.68 29.25
C GLN A 428 -0.12 -19.47 27.81
N GLN A 429 -1.02 -19.27 26.84
CA GLN A 429 -0.67 -19.12 25.42
C GLN A 429 -0.77 -17.68 24.91
N TRP A 430 -0.85 -16.72 25.83
CA TRP A 430 -0.84 -15.32 25.52
C TRP A 430 0.51 -14.90 24.94
N ILE A 431 0.49 -14.33 23.74
CA ILE A 431 1.66 -13.75 23.08
C ILE A 431 1.66 -12.25 23.37
N PRO A 432 2.59 -11.72 24.18
CA PRO A 432 2.63 -10.30 24.53
C PRO A 432 3.26 -9.41 23.45
N ASP A 433 3.76 -9.99 22.36
CA ASP A 433 4.47 -9.25 21.30
C ASP A 433 3.53 -8.52 20.34
N GLY A 434 3.98 -7.35 19.86
CA GLY A 434 3.33 -6.57 18.80
C GLY A 434 2.24 -5.59 19.27
N TYR A 435 2.05 -5.45 20.59
CA TYR A 435 1.17 -4.45 21.19
C TYR A 435 1.90 -3.13 21.40
N MET A 436 1.15 -2.03 21.29
CA MET A 436 1.67 -0.67 21.41
C MET A 436 2.24 -0.37 22.80
N SER A 437 1.65 -0.96 23.85
CA SER A 437 2.12 -0.80 25.23
C SER A 437 1.73 -2.02 26.08
N PRO A 438 2.36 -2.22 27.24
CA PRO A 438 1.94 -3.24 28.20
C PRO A 438 0.47 -3.10 28.64
N GLU A 439 -0.01 -1.86 28.79
CA GLU A 439 -1.40 -1.56 29.14
C GLU A 439 -2.36 -1.96 28.00
N HIS A 440 -1.98 -1.66 26.75
CA HIS A 440 -2.75 -2.11 25.59
C HIS A 440 -2.77 -3.64 25.49
N ALA A 441 -1.65 -4.31 25.76
CA ALA A 441 -1.59 -5.77 25.81
C ALA A 441 -2.53 -6.33 26.90
N ALA A 442 -2.52 -5.75 28.10
CA ALA A 442 -3.40 -6.15 29.19
C ALA A 442 -4.89 -5.93 28.86
N ALA A 443 -5.24 -4.78 28.28
CA ALA A 443 -6.60 -4.47 27.86
C ALA A 443 -7.11 -5.45 26.79
N ARG A 444 -6.29 -5.75 25.78
CA ARG A 444 -6.63 -6.74 24.74
C ARG A 444 -6.72 -8.16 25.29
N LYS A 445 -5.89 -8.51 26.28
CA LYS A 445 -5.96 -9.79 26.97
C LYS A 445 -7.31 -9.96 27.67
N GLU A 446 -7.75 -8.95 28.42
CA GLU A 446 -9.05 -8.99 29.11
C GLU A 446 -10.24 -9.01 28.13
N ALA A 447 -10.15 -8.25 27.03
CA ALA A 447 -11.13 -8.31 25.95
C ALA A 447 -11.21 -9.71 25.32
N GLY A 448 -10.07 -10.35 25.07
CA GLY A 448 -10.00 -11.72 24.55
C GLY A 448 -10.57 -12.76 25.52
N ARG A 449 -10.34 -12.58 26.82
CA ARG A 449 -10.93 -13.41 27.87
C ARG A 449 -12.47 -13.34 27.85
N THR A 450 -12.99 -12.11 27.79
CA THR A 450 -14.44 -11.85 27.74
C THR A 450 -15.06 -12.43 26.47
N ALA A 451 -14.43 -12.20 25.32
CA ALA A 451 -14.88 -12.72 24.03
C ALA A 451 -14.89 -14.26 24.00
N LEU A 452 -13.81 -14.91 24.45
CA LEU A 452 -13.71 -16.36 24.51
C LEU A 452 -14.78 -16.95 25.44
N GLN A 453 -15.00 -16.33 26.60
CA GLN A 453 -16.04 -16.77 27.54
C GLN A 453 -17.44 -16.63 26.96
N ALA A 454 -17.75 -15.51 26.29
CA ALA A 454 -19.03 -15.29 25.62
C ALA A 454 -19.22 -16.31 24.48
N TYR A 455 -18.18 -16.55 23.69
CA TYR A 455 -18.20 -17.50 22.59
C TYR A 455 -18.45 -18.94 23.04
N LEU A 456 -17.74 -19.42 24.07
CA LEU A 456 -17.94 -20.75 24.67
C LEU A 456 -19.28 -20.89 25.42
N SER A 457 -19.89 -19.77 25.80
CA SER A 457 -21.22 -19.75 26.39
C SER A 457 -22.32 -19.90 25.33
N LYS A 458 -22.13 -19.26 24.18
CA LYS A 458 -23.02 -19.35 23.03
C LYS A 458 -22.95 -20.72 22.34
N TYR A 459 -21.75 -21.31 22.27
CA TYR A 459 -21.47 -22.57 21.59
C TYR A 459 -20.92 -23.65 22.54
N PRO A 460 -21.73 -24.13 23.51
CA PRO A 460 -21.29 -25.13 24.49
C PRO A 460 -20.91 -26.48 23.86
N GLU A 461 -21.39 -26.76 22.65
CA GLU A 461 -21.07 -27.96 21.88
C GLU A 461 -19.59 -28.06 21.54
N LEU A 462 -18.84 -26.95 21.46
CA LEU A 462 -17.40 -26.97 21.22
C LEU A 462 -16.62 -27.71 22.31
N LEU A 463 -17.16 -27.72 23.54
CA LEU A 463 -16.57 -28.37 24.72
C LEU A 463 -17.06 -29.81 24.92
N ARG A 464 -18.18 -30.18 24.29
CA ARG A 464 -18.89 -31.44 24.55
C ARG A 464 -18.84 -32.41 23.37
N THR A 465 -18.93 -31.88 22.15
CA THR A 465 -18.97 -32.67 20.93
C THR A 465 -17.56 -32.81 20.36
N PRO A 466 -17.01 -34.04 20.32
CA PRO A 466 -15.68 -34.26 19.77
C PRO A 466 -15.69 -33.95 18.26
N PRO A 467 -14.75 -33.12 17.77
CA PRO A 467 -14.59 -32.93 16.33
C PRO A 467 -14.09 -34.23 15.67
N LEU A 468 -14.22 -34.33 14.35
CA LEU A 468 -13.58 -35.39 13.58
C LEU A 468 -12.04 -35.23 13.62
N ALA A 469 -11.56 -34.00 13.44
CA ALA A 469 -10.15 -33.66 13.48
C ALA A 469 -9.96 -32.14 13.68
N VAL A 470 -8.77 -31.76 14.15
CA VAL A 470 -8.37 -30.36 14.40
C VAL A 470 -6.97 -30.08 13.84
N GLU A 471 -6.72 -28.84 13.43
CA GLU A 471 -5.45 -28.37 12.82
C GLU A 471 -4.94 -29.28 11.68
N VAL A 472 -5.86 -29.78 10.83
CA VAL A 472 -5.55 -30.78 9.80
C VAL A 472 -4.73 -30.13 8.69
N PRO A 473 -3.43 -30.50 8.53
CA PRO A 473 -2.65 -30.02 7.42
C PRO A 473 -3.11 -30.71 6.13
N PHE A 474 -3.16 -29.96 5.03
CA PHE A 474 -3.40 -30.54 3.71
C PHE A 474 -2.35 -30.06 2.72
N SER A 475 -2.06 -30.93 1.74
CA SER A 475 -1.19 -30.63 0.61
C SER A 475 -1.88 -31.13 -0.66
N LEU A 476 -2.38 -30.21 -1.46
CA LEU A 476 -3.01 -30.49 -2.74
C LEU A 476 -2.01 -30.21 -3.86
N GLN A 477 -1.68 -31.25 -4.63
CA GLN A 477 -0.91 -31.09 -5.85
C GLN A 477 -1.88 -30.78 -7.00
N LEU A 478 -1.81 -29.57 -7.54
CA LEU A 478 -2.44 -29.21 -8.81
C LEU A 478 -1.46 -29.51 -9.97
N SER A 479 -1.77 -29.05 -11.18
CA SER A 479 -0.99 -29.36 -12.38
C SER A 479 0.47 -28.92 -12.27
N THR A 480 0.71 -27.67 -11.86
CA THR A 480 2.08 -27.12 -11.75
C THR A 480 2.37 -26.57 -10.36
N THR A 481 1.33 -26.40 -9.55
CA THR A 481 1.37 -25.66 -8.30
C THR A 481 0.98 -26.56 -7.13
N ARG A 482 1.69 -26.44 -6.01
CA ARG A 482 1.32 -27.11 -4.76
C ARG A 482 0.56 -26.12 -3.89
N VAL A 483 -0.63 -26.51 -3.44
CA VAL A 483 -1.42 -25.71 -2.49
C VAL A 483 -1.34 -26.38 -1.13
N THR A 484 -0.83 -25.66 -0.14
CA THR A 484 -0.73 -26.13 1.25
C THR A 484 -1.53 -25.22 2.15
N GLY A 485 -2.15 -25.81 3.16
CA GLY A 485 -2.85 -25.06 4.18
C GLY A 485 -3.16 -25.94 5.37
N ARG A 486 -3.97 -25.39 6.26
CA ARG A 486 -4.37 -26.04 7.49
C ARG A 486 -5.82 -25.70 7.77
N ILE A 487 -6.60 -26.71 8.11
CA ILE A 487 -8.01 -26.56 8.47
C ILE A 487 -8.10 -26.58 10.00
N ASP A 488 -8.64 -25.52 10.60
CA ASP A 488 -8.68 -25.37 12.06
C ASP A 488 -9.51 -26.48 12.72
N ARG A 489 -10.74 -26.72 12.24
CA ARG A 489 -11.64 -27.73 12.82
C ARG A 489 -12.56 -28.36 11.78
N ILE A 490 -12.68 -29.69 11.84
CA ILE A 490 -13.60 -30.50 11.03
C ILE A 490 -14.57 -31.22 11.96
N ASP A 491 -15.86 -30.95 11.81
CA ASP A 491 -16.95 -31.61 12.55
C ASP A 491 -17.71 -32.58 11.65
N ARG A 492 -18.35 -33.61 12.24
CA ARG A 492 -19.18 -34.58 11.49
C ARG A 492 -20.57 -33.98 11.24
N ALA A 493 -21.06 -34.09 10.00
CA ALA A 493 -22.43 -33.78 9.63
C ALA A 493 -23.28 -35.06 9.51
N GLU A 494 -24.56 -34.88 9.19
CA GLU A 494 -25.45 -35.97 8.82
C GLU A 494 -24.97 -36.68 7.53
N ASN A 495 -25.20 -37.99 7.42
CA ASN A 495 -24.88 -38.83 6.25
C ASN A 495 -23.38 -38.95 5.89
N GLY A 496 -22.47 -38.71 6.83
CA GLY A 496 -21.03 -38.88 6.61
C GLY A 496 -20.34 -37.70 5.92
N ALA A 497 -21.07 -36.62 5.65
CA ALA A 497 -20.48 -35.36 5.21
C ALA A 497 -19.80 -34.63 6.38
N VAL A 498 -19.01 -33.59 6.08
CA VAL A 498 -18.26 -32.82 7.09
C VAL A 498 -18.59 -31.33 7.09
N ILE A 499 -18.46 -30.71 8.25
CA ILE A 499 -18.55 -29.27 8.45
C ILE A 499 -17.14 -28.73 8.70
N ILE A 500 -16.72 -27.78 7.88
CA ILE A 500 -15.42 -27.12 8.03
C ILE A 500 -15.62 -25.78 8.74
N THR A 501 -14.85 -25.56 9.81
CA THR A 501 -14.87 -24.32 10.58
C THR A 501 -13.48 -23.68 10.54
N ASP A 502 -13.42 -22.42 10.09
CA ASP A 502 -12.23 -21.56 10.17
C ASP A 502 -12.53 -20.45 11.19
N PHE A 503 -11.70 -20.34 12.22
CA PHE A 503 -11.89 -19.34 13.26
C PHE A 503 -11.30 -18.01 12.82
N LYS A 504 -12.00 -16.92 13.10
CA LYS A 504 -11.56 -15.55 12.83
C LYS A 504 -11.72 -14.71 14.09
N THR A 505 -10.74 -13.84 14.35
CA THR A 505 -10.80 -12.90 15.49
C THR A 505 -11.26 -11.50 15.10
N GLY A 506 -11.35 -11.15 13.81
CA GLY A 506 -11.82 -9.83 13.37
C GLY A 506 -13.35 -9.67 13.33
N GLU A 507 -13.83 -8.48 12.97
CA GLU A 507 -15.24 -8.25 12.67
C GLU A 507 -15.64 -8.91 11.33
N GLY A 508 -16.82 -9.51 11.29
CA GLY A 508 -17.38 -10.12 10.08
C GLY A 508 -17.59 -9.09 8.99
N LYS A 509 -17.10 -9.35 7.78
CA LYS A 509 -17.10 -8.35 6.70
C LYS A 509 -18.46 -8.17 6.03
N GLY A 510 -19.47 -8.99 6.37
CA GLY A 510 -20.79 -8.94 5.71
C GLY A 510 -20.70 -9.08 4.18
N LYS A 511 -19.57 -9.57 3.67
CA LYS A 511 -19.38 -9.92 2.27
C LYS A 511 -19.83 -11.35 2.09
N ASP A 512 -20.52 -11.64 1.00
CA ASP A 512 -21.01 -12.97 0.69
C ASP A 512 -19.90 -14.02 0.82
N ALA A 513 -19.95 -14.83 1.88
CA ALA A 513 -19.06 -15.98 2.13
C ALA A 513 -19.06 -16.99 0.96
N SER A 514 -20.02 -16.87 0.04
CA SER A 514 -20.12 -17.62 -1.21
C SER A 514 -19.04 -17.27 -2.24
N THR A 515 -18.34 -16.12 -2.10
CA THR A 515 -17.27 -15.71 -3.05
C THR A 515 -15.86 -15.80 -2.47
N ASP A 516 -15.71 -16.20 -1.20
CA ASP A 516 -14.40 -16.23 -0.56
C ASP A 516 -13.49 -17.34 -1.14
N THR A 517 -12.31 -16.95 -1.63
CA THR A 517 -11.26 -17.84 -2.15
C THR A 517 -10.76 -18.82 -1.08
N GLN A 518 -10.69 -18.42 0.20
CA GLN A 518 -10.18 -19.28 1.28
C GLN A 518 -11.09 -20.48 1.55
N LEU A 519 -12.41 -20.28 1.67
CA LEU A 519 -13.36 -21.39 1.85
C LEU A 519 -13.42 -22.30 0.63
N SER A 520 -13.28 -21.73 -0.57
CA SER A 520 -13.20 -22.50 -1.82
C SER A 520 -12.01 -23.46 -1.84
N ILE A 521 -10.85 -22.99 -1.37
CA ILE A 521 -9.64 -23.82 -1.26
C ILE A 521 -9.84 -24.94 -0.24
N TYR A 522 -10.50 -24.67 0.90
CA TYR A 522 -10.79 -25.71 1.89
C TYR A 522 -11.79 -26.75 1.36
N ALA A 523 -12.83 -26.34 0.64
CA ALA A 523 -13.76 -27.27 0.00
C ALA A 523 -13.05 -28.22 -0.97
N LEU A 524 -12.22 -27.65 -1.85
CA LEU A 524 -11.41 -28.40 -2.81
C LEU A 524 -10.42 -29.34 -2.11
N ALA A 525 -9.76 -28.87 -1.05
CA ALA A 525 -8.81 -29.67 -0.27
C ALA A 525 -9.51 -30.83 0.45
N THR A 526 -10.70 -30.62 1.01
CA THR A 526 -11.43 -31.66 1.70
C THR A 526 -11.91 -32.76 0.76
N ARG A 527 -12.39 -32.41 -0.44
CA ARG A 527 -12.76 -33.41 -1.45
C ARG A 527 -11.56 -34.16 -2.00
N LYS A 528 -10.53 -33.45 -2.47
CA LYS A 528 -9.41 -34.06 -3.20
C LYS A 528 -8.31 -34.63 -2.32
N ALA A 529 -7.99 -33.99 -1.19
CA ALA A 529 -6.90 -34.43 -0.30
C ALA A 529 -7.38 -35.31 0.85
N LEU A 530 -8.57 -35.05 1.39
CA LEU A 530 -9.11 -35.83 2.53
C LEU A 530 -10.14 -36.89 2.11
N GLY A 531 -10.67 -36.84 0.88
CA GLY A 531 -11.67 -37.79 0.38
C GLY A 531 -13.03 -37.66 1.09
N LEU A 532 -13.34 -36.49 1.64
CA LEU A 532 -14.57 -36.20 2.39
C LEU A 532 -15.41 -35.17 1.66
N GLU A 533 -16.74 -35.25 1.78
CA GLU A 533 -17.64 -34.26 1.17
C GLU A 533 -17.98 -33.14 2.17
N PRO A 534 -17.62 -31.87 1.86
CA PRO A 534 -17.97 -30.74 2.71
C PRO A 534 -19.44 -30.32 2.50
N ALA A 535 -20.28 -30.59 3.49
CA ALA A 535 -21.69 -30.16 3.46
C ALA A 535 -21.86 -28.68 3.79
N LYS A 536 -21.02 -28.15 4.70
CA LYS A 536 -21.10 -26.76 5.16
C LYS A 536 -19.71 -26.24 5.49
N LEU A 537 -19.41 -25.03 5.02
CA LEU A 537 -18.19 -24.29 5.33
C LEU A 537 -18.59 -23.06 6.13
N ARG A 538 -17.95 -22.79 7.27
CA ARG A 538 -18.26 -21.61 8.07
C ARG A 538 -17.03 -20.84 8.53
N PHE A 539 -17.12 -19.52 8.51
CA PHE A 539 -16.29 -18.65 9.30
C PHE A 539 -16.94 -18.42 10.66
N ALA A 540 -16.19 -18.68 11.72
CA ALA A 540 -16.62 -18.47 13.09
C ALA A 540 -15.87 -17.29 13.69
N TYR A 541 -16.58 -16.17 13.90
CA TYR A 541 -16.00 -14.96 14.45
C TYR A 541 -16.06 -14.99 15.98
N VAL A 542 -14.90 -15.13 16.63
CA VAL A 542 -14.82 -15.35 18.08
C VAL A 542 -15.15 -14.07 18.86
N GLU A 543 -14.70 -12.90 18.38
CA GLU A 543 -14.95 -11.62 19.07
C GLU A 543 -16.43 -11.19 18.99
N THR A 544 -17.11 -11.42 17.86
CA THR A 544 -18.52 -10.99 17.67
C THR A 544 -19.52 -12.11 17.94
N GLY A 545 -19.07 -13.37 17.96
CA GLY A 545 -19.93 -14.56 18.02
C GLY A 545 -20.74 -14.81 16.74
N ALA A 546 -20.49 -14.08 15.64
CA ALA A 546 -21.16 -14.27 14.37
C ALA A 546 -20.64 -15.51 13.63
N GLU A 547 -21.52 -16.15 12.85
CA GLU A 547 -21.14 -17.22 11.93
C GLU A 547 -21.61 -16.89 10.52
N GLU A 548 -20.72 -17.02 9.55
CA GLU A 548 -21.04 -16.90 8.13
C GLU A 548 -20.83 -18.27 7.47
N ALA A 549 -21.88 -18.85 6.91
CA ALA A 549 -21.84 -20.18 6.31
C ALA A 549 -22.03 -20.13 4.79
N SER A 550 -21.34 -21.02 4.07
CA SER A 550 -21.50 -21.24 2.64
C SER A 550 -21.42 -22.73 2.28
N THR A 551 -21.93 -23.07 1.11
CA THR A 551 -21.80 -24.38 0.47
C THR A 551 -21.09 -24.21 -0.87
N ARG A 552 -20.40 -25.25 -1.34
CA ARG A 552 -19.65 -25.21 -2.60
C ARG A 552 -19.97 -26.42 -3.47
N THR A 553 -20.13 -26.22 -4.76
CA THR A 553 -20.36 -27.31 -5.74
C THR A 553 -19.05 -27.78 -6.37
N GLN A 554 -19.07 -28.96 -7.01
CA GLN A 554 -17.89 -29.48 -7.73
C GLN A 554 -17.51 -28.61 -8.93
N GLU A 555 -18.45 -27.88 -9.54
CA GLU A 555 -18.14 -26.93 -10.63
C GLU A 555 -17.32 -25.74 -10.12
N GLN A 556 -17.65 -25.22 -8.93
CA GLN A 556 -16.92 -24.13 -8.29
C GLN A 556 -15.50 -24.55 -7.88
N ASP A 557 -15.31 -25.82 -7.52
CA ASP A 557 -13.98 -26.39 -7.25
C ASP A 557 -13.07 -26.34 -8.48
N ILE A 558 -13.61 -26.64 -9.66
CA ILE A 558 -12.86 -26.58 -10.94
C ILE A 558 -12.44 -25.15 -11.23
N GLN A 559 -13.37 -24.19 -11.11
CA GLN A 559 -13.09 -22.76 -11.28
C GLN A 559 -12.01 -22.28 -10.31
N THR A 560 -12.10 -22.71 -9.04
CA THR A 560 -11.10 -22.40 -8.02
C THR A 560 -9.72 -22.95 -8.38
N ALA A 561 -9.65 -24.20 -8.86
CA ALA A 561 -8.39 -24.80 -9.28
C ALA A 561 -7.75 -24.07 -10.48
N GLN A 562 -8.57 -23.66 -11.47
CA GLN A 562 -8.11 -22.85 -12.61
C GLN A 562 -7.60 -21.48 -12.15
N HIS A 563 -8.35 -20.80 -11.30
CA HIS A 563 -7.97 -19.51 -10.73
C HIS A 563 -6.63 -19.55 -9.99
N ILE A 564 -6.38 -20.60 -9.20
CA ILE A 564 -5.11 -20.80 -8.49
C ILE A 564 -3.95 -20.94 -9.48
N GLU A 565 -4.13 -21.69 -10.56
CA GLU A 565 -3.10 -21.87 -11.59
C GLU A 565 -2.83 -20.57 -12.37
N ASP A 566 -3.86 -19.75 -12.62
CA ASP A 566 -3.72 -18.43 -13.24
C ASP A 566 -2.91 -17.47 -12.35
N VAL A 567 -3.23 -17.43 -11.05
CA VAL A 567 -2.44 -16.68 -10.06
C VAL A 567 -1.00 -17.18 -10.01
N ALA A 568 -0.80 -18.51 -9.94
CA ALA A 568 0.53 -19.11 -9.93
C ALA A 568 1.36 -18.77 -11.18
N SER A 569 0.71 -18.77 -12.35
CA SER A 569 1.33 -18.41 -13.62
C SER A 569 1.80 -16.95 -13.63
N ARG A 570 0.99 -16.02 -13.14
CA ARG A 570 1.37 -14.60 -12.99
C ARG A 570 2.55 -14.41 -12.02
N ILE A 571 2.54 -15.11 -10.88
CA ILE A 571 3.65 -15.10 -9.92
C ILE A 571 4.94 -15.62 -10.56
N ARG A 572 4.89 -16.71 -11.32
CA ARG A 572 6.07 -17.26 -12.03
C ARG A 572 6.63 -16.30 -13.08
N ARG A 573 5.77 -15.48 -13.70
CA ARG A 573 6.20 -14.44 -14.65
C ARG A 573 6.78 -13.20 -13.97
N GLY A 574 6.75 -13.12 -12.64
CA GLY A 574 7.27 -11.98 -11.89
C GLY A 574 6.39 -10.74 -11.99
N GLU A 575 5.08 -10.91 -12.23
CA GLU A 575 4.13 -9.80 -12.32
C GLU A 575 3.80 -9.29 -10.90
N PHE A 576 4.64 -8.40 -10.36
CA PHE A 576 4.51 -7.83 -9.01
C PHE A 576 4.12 -6.34 -9.01
N GLN A 577 3.30 -5.91 -9.96
CA GLN A 577 2.85 -4.52 -10.04
C GLN A 577 2.01 -4.13 -8.81
N ALA A 578 2.25 -2.93 -8.27
CA ALA A 578 1.49 -2.41 -7.15
C ALA A 578 0.04 -2.10 -7.57
N THR A 579 -0.93 -2.58 -6.79
CA THR A 579 -2.32 -2.14 -6.86
C THR A 579 -2.62 -1.28 -5.63
N PRO A 580 -2.53 0.06 -5.73
CA PRO A 580 -2.89 0.93 -4.63
C PRO A 580 -4.40 0.93 -4.39
N GLY A 581 -4.80 1.11 -3.14
CA GLY A 581 -6.20 1.13 -2.73
C GLY A 581 -6.35 1.32 -1.21
N TYR A 582 -7.57 1.17 -0.69
CA TYR A 582 -7.87 1.38 0.74
C TYR A 582 -7.01 0.50 1.68
N TRP A 583 -6.60 -0.68 1.24
CA TRP A 583 -5.72 -1.59 1.99
C TRP A 583 -4.32 -1.01 2.25
N CYS A 584 -3.87 -0.01 1.49
CA CYS A 584 -2.57 0.65 1.70
C CYS A 584 -2.46 1.27 3.10
N ARG A 585 -3.59 1.72 3.69
CA ARG A 585 -3.63 2.29 5.05
C ARG A 585 -3.17 1.32 6.13
N PHE A 586 -3.48 0.04 5.95
CA PHE A 586 -3.18 -1.05 6.89
C PHE A 586 -2.05 -1.96 6.39
N CYS A 587 -1.32 -1.54 5.36
CA CYS A 587 -0.24 -2.34 4.79
C CYS A 587 1.04 -2.18 5.63
N ASP A 588 1.63 -3.29 6.06
CA ASP A 588 2.88 -3.33 6.83
C ASP A 588 4.04 -2.62 6.11
N PHE A 589 4.01 -2.59 4.78
CA PHE A 589 5.03 -2.00 3.93
C PHE A 589 4.68 -0.57 3.49
N ARG A 590 3.59 0.04 4.01
CA ARG A 590 3.15 1.41 3.66
C ARG A 590 4.30 2.42 3.74
N LYS A 591 5.09 2.33 4.82
CA LYS A 591 6.19 3.26 5.13
C LYS A 591 7.38 3.16 4.16
N ILE A 592 7.51 2.05 3.42
CA ILE A 592 8.60 1.83 2.47
C ILE A 592 8.14 1.74 1.01
N CYS A 593 6.83 1.65 0.76
CA CYS A 593 6.26 1.49 -0.58
C CYS A 593 6.06 2.85 -1.25
N ASP A 594 6.62 3.04 -2.45
CA ASP A 594 6.51 4.31 -3.19
C ASP A 594 5.11 4.53 -3.78
N TYR A 595 4.35 3.45 -3.99
CA TYR A 595 3.00 3.48 -4.57
C TYR A 595 1.87 3.56 -3.54
N ALA A 596 2.18 3.56 -2.23
CA ALA A 596 1.15 3.55 -1.20
C ALA A 596 0.24 4.80 -1.27
N GLU A 597 -1.07 4.58 -1.30
CA GLU A 597 -2.09 5.63 -1.23
C GLU A 597 -2.62 5.77 0.20
N ILE A 598 -2.86 7.02 0.62
CA ILE A 598 -3.45 7.39 1.92
C ILE A 598 -4.92 7.71 1.73
#